data_AF-A0A7S2W5M4-F1
#
_entry.id   AF-A0A7S2W5M4-F1
#
_cell.length_a   1.000
_cell.length_b   1.000
_cell.length_c   1.000
_cell.angle_alpha   90.00
_cell.angle_beta   90.00
_cell.angle_gamma   90.00
#
_symmetry.space_group_name_H-M   'P 1'
#
loop_
_entity.id
_entity.type
_entity.pdbx_description
1 polymer ?
#
loop_
_entity_poly.entity_id
_entity_poly.type
_entity_poly.pdbx_seq_one_letter_code
_entity_poly.pdbx_strand_id
1 'polypeptide(L)'
;MVSQFQETKRNNDEEAELECLERMHAATLSMSDFAMAENSVRGGNQNWALLPLCSVLAVKTGHHIAGPNGGFLPGFPQFAGWLGKNSSRGRMMRLLKELNHHMNYQVSADTTELRLLYLPVLREYFMNLMLGKDGPKTDEVIQMMDEYGLDRDDLFENLDQFTLQSNPKRFSDLESKVKAAFTRQYNKGSHKSQALVEEQGITKTAKKKSKPVQSGELDVVNDDAEVEDDEEEDDDLDAEALSKIFKPKGRKPKPKTTKGKKKK
;
A
#
# COMPACT_ATOMS: atom_id res chain seq x y z
N MET A 1 25.71 -21.29 -8.78
CA MET A 1 26.50 -20.77 -9.90
C MET A 1 27.01 -19.40 -9.47
N VAL A 2 28.32 -19.22 -9.39
CA VAL A 2 28.96 -17.99 -8.90
C VAL A 2 28.99 -16.97 -10.05
N SER A 3 28.87 -15.67 -9.75
CA SER A 3 28.92 -14.63 -10.78
C SER A 3 30.26 -14.62 -11.51
N GLN A 4 30.29 -14.30 -12.81
CA GLN A 4 31.54 -14.07 -13.55
C GLN A 4 32.45 -13.10 -12.80
N PHE A 5 31.89 -12.03 -12.23
CA PHE A 5 32.60 -11.07 -11.39
C PHE A 5 33.14 -11.68 -10.08
N GLN A 6 32.37 -12.57 -9.44
CA GLN A 6 32.81 -13.24 -8.22
C GLN A 6 33.90 -14.28 -8.50
N GLU A 7 33.89 -14.89 -9.69
CA GLU A 7 34.92 -15.82 -10.14
C GLU A 7 36.23 -15.11 -10.48
N THR A 8 36.19 -13.99 -11.21
CA THR A 8 37.39 -13.16 -11.48
C THR A 8 37.97 -12.61 -10.17
N LYS A 9 37.11 -12.15 -9.26
CA LYS A 9 37.53 -11.69 -7.93
C LYS A 9 38.16 -12.81 -7.08
N ARG A 10 37.67 -14.05 -7.20
CA ARG A 10 38.29 -15.21 -6.53
C ARG A 10 39.66 -15.56 -7.12
N ASN A 11 39.84 -15.36 -8.42
CA ASN A 11 41.08 -15.65 -9.13
C ASN A 11 42.13 -14.52 -8.98
N ASN A 12 41.75 -13.37 -8.41
CA ASN A 12 42.60 -12.20 -8.17
C ASN A 12 43.28 -11.65 -9.44
N ASP A 13 42.54 -11.68 -10.55
CA ASP A 13 42.95 -11.12 -11.84
C ASP A 13 42.34 -9.73 -12.02
N GLU A 14 43.15 -8.69 -11.82
CA GLU A 14 42.74 -7.29 -11.84
C GLU A 14 42.29 -6.83 -13.24
N GLU A 15 42.90 -7.36 -14.31
CA GLU A 15 42.56 -6.99 -15.69
C GLU A 15 41.19 -7.56 -16.09
N ALA A 16 40.93 -8.82 -15.73
CA ALA A 16 39.63 -9.45 -15.95
C ALA A 16 38.51 -8.83 -15.09
N GLU A 17 38.83 -8.36 -13.87
CA GLU A 17 37.88 -7.61 -13.04
C GLU A 17 37.48 -6.29 -13.70
N LEU A 18 38.45 -5.52 -14.17
CA LEU A 18 38.20 -4.25 -14.85
C LEU A 18 37.35 -4.45 -16.11
N GLU A 19 37.69 -5.44 -16.94
CA GLU A 19 36.93 -5.75 -18.16
C GLU A 19 35.47 -6.13 -17.86
N CYS A 20 35.23 -6.87 -16.77
CA CYS A 20 33.88 -7.21 -16.32
C CYS A 20 33.09 -5.97 -15.90
N LEU A 21 33.72 -5.04 -15.17
CA LEU A 21 33.10 -3.78 -14.74
C LEU A 21 32.80 -2.85 -15.94
N GLU A 22 33.71 -2.74 -16.90
CA GLU A 22 33.50 -1.96 -18.12
C GLU A 22 32.31 -2.47 -18.94
N ARG A 23 32.15 -3.79 -19.02
CA ARG A 23 30.99 -4.43 -19.65
C ARG A 23 29.69 -4.13 -18.90
N MET A 24 29.69 -4.23 -17.57
CA MET A 24 28.52 -3.88 -16.75
C MET A 24 28.13 -2.40 -16.92
N HIS A 25 29.12 -1.52 -17.02
CA HIS A 25 28.90 -0.10 -17.30
C HIS A 25 28.26 0.11 -18.68
N ALA A 26 28.82 -0.49 -19.74
CA ALA A 26 28.26 -0.41 -21.09
C ALA A 26 26.82 -0.96 -21.19
N ALA A 27 26.53 -2.05 -20.48
CA ALA A 27 25.18 -2.59 -20.38
C ALA A 27 24.23 -1.62 -19.67
N THR A 28 24.67 -0.99 -18.59
CA THR A 28 23.87 -0.03 -17.82
C THR A 28 23.54 1.21 -18.65
N LEU A 29 24.51 1.73 -19.43
CA LEU A 29 24.27 2.82 -20.37
C LEU A 29 23.22 2.44 -21.43
N SER A 30 23.35 1.24 -22.02
CA SER A 30 22.37 0.76 -22.99
C SER A 30 20.97 0.58 -22.40
N MET A 31 20.87 0.25 -21.11
CA MET A 31 19.59 0.13 -20.40
C MET A 31 18.98 1.51 -20.09
N SER A 32 19.83 2.51 -19.79
CA SER A 32 19.40 3.90 -19.65
C SER A 32 18.84 4.45 -20.97
N ASP A 33 19.53 4.21 -22.08
CA ASP A 33 19.07 4.59 -23.42
C ASP A 33 17.74 3.90 -23.76
N PHE A 34 17.59 2.62 -23.39
CA PHE A 34 16.35 1.88 -23.54
C PHE A 34 15.20 2.55 -22.78
N ALA A 35 15.41 2.96 -21.53
CA ALA A 35 14.39 3.62 -20.72
C ALA A 35 13.96 4.97 -21.33
N MET A 36 14.89 5.73 -21.91
CA MET A 36 14.57 6.97 -22.62
C MET A 36 13.72 6.72 -23.87
N ALA A 37 14.07 5.70 -24.66
CA ALA A 37 13.30 5.28 -25.83
C ALA A 37 11.91 4.77 -25.43
N GLU A 38 11.80 3.96 -24.38
CA GLU A 38 10.54 3.46 -23.85
C GLU A 38 9.63 4.61 -23.35
N ASN A 39 10.21 5.61 -22.68
CA ASN A 39 9.46 6.79 -22.26
C ASN A 39 8.89 7.56 -23.47
N SER A 40 9.57 7.55 -24.62
CA SER A 40 9.02 8.16 -25.85
C SER A 40 7.89 7.34 -26.47
N VAL A 41 7.91 6.01 -26.28
CA VAL A 41 6.84 5.10 -26.70
C VAL A 41 5.60 5.24 -25.80
N ARG A 42 5.77 5.36 -24.48
CA ARG A 42 4.64 5.32 -23.51
C ARG A 42 4.27 6.66 -22.88
N GLY A 43 5.15 7.66 -22.90
CA GLY A 43 5.06 8.89 -22.09
C GLY A 43 4.28 10.06 -22.70
N GLY A 44 3.69 9.91 -23.89
CA GLY A 44 2.75 10.90 -24.44
C GLY A 44 2.62 10.91 -25.96
N ASN A 45 3.73 10.71 -26.68
CA ASN A 45 3.73 10.73 -28.15
C ASN A 45 3.31 9.40 -28.79
N GLN A 46 3.17 8.32 -28.01
CA GLN A 46 2.78 6.98 -28.47
C GLN A 46 3.49 6.53 -29.75
N ASN A 47 4.80 6.79 -29.83
CA ASN A 47 5.56 6.56 -31.05
C ASN A 47 6.03 5.10 -31.18
N TRP A 48 5.14 4.24 -31.67
CA TRP A 48 5.40 2.80 -31.85
C TRP A 48 6.48 2.47 -32.90
N ALA A 49 6.87 3.43 -33.76
CA ALA A 49 7.96 3.23 -34.71
C ALA A 49 9.33 3.04 -34.02
N LEU A 50 9.45 3.41 -32.74
CA LEU A 50 10.65 3.21 -31.93
C LEU A 50 10.77 1.80 -31.34
N LEU A 51 9.77 0.92 -31.48
CA LEU A 51 9.84 -0.45 -30.97
C LEU A 51 11.07 -1.24 -31.47
N PRO A 52 11.48 -1.17 -32.74
CA PRO A 52 12.70 -1.82 -33.20
C PRO A 52 13.96 -1.30 -32.48
N LEU A 53 14.02 0.00 -32.19
CA LEU A 53 15.12 0.59 -31.43
C LEU A 53 15.15 0.05 -30.00
N CYS A 54 13.99 -0.02 -29.32
CA CYS A 54 13.89 -0.63 -27.99
C CYS A 54 14.36 -2.09 -28.00
N SER A 55 13.96 -2.88 -29.00
CA SER A 55 14.40 -4.28 -29.13
C SER A 55 15.92 -4.39 -29.31
N VAL A 56 16.52 -3.55 -30.16
CA VAL A 56 17.98 -3.54 -30.36
C VAL A 56 18.73 -3.13 -29.10
N LEU A 57 18.23 -2.12 -28.37
CA LEU A 57 18.83 -1.69 -27.11
C LEU A 57 18.74 -2.78 -26.03
N ALA A 58 17.62 -3.51 -25.94
CA ALA A 58 17.49 -4.66 -25.06
C ALA A 58 18.50 -5.76 -25.40
N VAL A 59 18.66 -6.11 -26.68
CA VAL A 59 19.67 -7.08 -27.13
C VAL A 59 21.09 -6.61 -26.82
N LYS A 60 21.38 -5.33 -27.00
CA LYS A 60 22.68 -4.72 -26.69
C LYS A 60 23.03 -4.86 -25.20
N THR A 61 22.05 -4.68 -24.29
CA THR A 61 22.28 -4.92 -22.85
C THR A 61 22.67 -6.36 -22.57
N GLY A 62 21.96 -7.33 -23.18
CA GLY A 62 22.27 -8.75 -23.03
C GLY A 62 23.65 -9.13 -23.58
N HIS A 63 24.03 -8.56 -24.73
CA HIS A 63 25.34 -8.79 -25.35
C HIS A 63 26.50 -8.34 -24.44
N HIS A 64 26.39 -7.15 -23.85
CA HIS A 64 27.43 -6.65 -22.95
C HIS A 64 27.53 -7.46 -21.64
N ILE A 65 26.40 -7.93 -21.09
CA ILE A 65 26.41 -8.71 -19.83
C ILE A 65 26.84 -10.17 -20.04
N ALA A 66 26.51 -10.78 -21.18
CA ALA A 66 26.87 -12.18 -21.46
C ALA A 66 28.39 -12.40 -21.55
N GLY A 67 29.13 -11.37 -21.96
CA GLY A 67 30.59 -11.45 -22.11
C GLY A 67 31.04 -12.36 -23.26
N PRO A 68 32.36 -12.55 -23.43
CA PRO A 68 32.98 -13.19 -24.59
C PRO A 68 32.65 -14.67 -24.72
N ASN A 69 32.31 -15.33 -23.60
CA ASN A 69 31.96 -16.75 -23.58
C ASN A 69 30.44 -17.00 -23.64
N GLY A 70 29.62 -15.97 -23.86
CA GLY A 70 28.15 -16.09 -23.88
C GLY A 70 27.58 -16.59 -22.55
N GLY A 71 28.24 -16.23 -21.44
CA GLY A 71 27.98 -16.82 -20.14
C GLY A 71 26.61 -16.43 -19.58
N PHE A 72 25.97 -17.42 -18.97
CA PHE A 72 24.74 -17.26 -18.22
C PHE A 72 24.95 -16.28 -17.06
N LEU A 73 24.02 -15.33 -16.86
CA LEU A 73 24.03 -14.54 -15.62
C LEU A 73 23.97 -15.52 -14.43
N PRO A 74 24.69 -15.27 -13.33
CA PRO A 74 24.59 -16.09 -12.15
C PRO A 74 23.15 -16.11 -11.61
N GLY A 75 22.60 -17.31 -11.43
CA GLY A 75 21.29 -17.51 -10.82
C GLY A 75 20.19 -17.83 -11.82
N PHE A 76 19.00 -18.15 -11.30
CA PHE A 76 17.83 -18.41 -12.13
C PHE A 76 17.20 -17.08 -12.56
N PRO A 77 16.68 -16.94 -13.80
CA PRO A 77 15.94 -15.74 -14.20
C PRO A 77 14.78 -15.51 -13.23
N GLN A 78 14.90 -14.46 -12.42
CA GLN A 78 13.85 -14.05 -11.50
C GLN A 78 12.83 -13.20 -12.25
N PHE A 79 11.58 -13.26 -11.79
CA PHE A 79 10.55 -12.36 -12.27
C PHE A 79 10.95 -10.88 -12.05
N ALA A 80 10.42 -9.99 -12.88
CA ALA A 80 10.71 -8.56 -12.80
C ALA A 80 10.24 -7.96 -11.46
N GLY A 81 11.14 -7.86 -10.48
CA GLY A 81 10.85 -7.28 -9.17
C GLY A 81 10.47 -5.79 -9.18
N TRP A 82 10.61 -5.12 -10.33
CA TRP A 82 10.22 -3.72 -10.51
C TRP A 82 8.72 -3.50 -10.30
N LEU A 83 7.86 -4.41 -10.77
CA LEU A 83 6.40 -4.26 -10.65
C LEU A 83 5.96 -4.18 -9.19
N GLY A 84 6.45 -5.12 -8.35
CA GLY A 84 6.17 -5.10 -6.92
C GLY A 84 6.68 -3.81 -6.26
N LYS A 85 7.92 -3.40 -6.57
CA LYS A 85 8.50 -2.14 -6.05
C LYS A 85 7.71 -0.91 -6.49
N ASN A 86 7.20 -0.88 -7.72
CA ASN A 86 6.41 0.24 -8.23
C ASN A 86 5.07 0.35 -7.49
N SER A 87 4.38 -0.78 -7.27
CA SER A 87 3.15 -0.81 -6.47
C SER A 87 3.40 -0.38 -5.02
N SER A 88 4.47 -0.89 -4.39
CA SER A 88 4.87 -0.46 -3.03
C SER A 88 5.20 1.03 -2.97
N ARG A 89 5.87 1.58 -3.99
CA ARG A 89 6.13 3.03 -4.12
C ARG A 89 4.83 3.82 -4.22
N GLY A 90 3.85 3.35 -5.00
CA GLY A 90 2.54 3.99 -5.13
C GLY A 90 1.79 4.05 -3.81
N ARG A 91 1.72 2.91 -3.09
CA ARG A 91 1.13 2.83 -1.74
C ARG A 91 1.81 3.82 -0.79
N MET A 92 3.13 3.80 -0.71
CA MET A 92 3.92 4.68 0.16
C MET A 92 3.68 6.17 -0.16
N MET A 93 3.54 6.52 -1.45
CA MET A 93 3.29 7.90 -1.85
C MET A 93 1.86 8.36 -1.49
N ARG A 94 0.85 7.48 -1.58
CA ARG A 94 -0.50 7.77 -1.07
C ARG A 94 -0.48 8.02 0.43
N LEU A 95 0.16 7.12 1.18
CA LEU A 95 0.30 7.23 2.62
C LEU A 95 1.00 8.53 3.06
N LEU A 96 2.06 8.91 2.33
CA LEU A 96 2.78 10.14 2.61
C LEU A 96 1.92 11.39 2.36
N LYS A 97 1.03 11.35 1.36
CA LYS A 97 0.10 12.45 1.06
C LYS A 97 -1.00 12.58 2.11
N GLU A 98 -1.54 11.46 2.56
CA GLU A 98 -2.51 11.43 3.66
C GLU A 98 -1.90 11.99 4.95
N LEU A 99 -0.70 11.53 5.29
CA LEU A 99 0.04 12.02 6.45
C LEU A 99 0.42 13.50 6.33
N ASN A 100 0.75 13.97 5.12
CA ASN A 100 0.93 15.40 4.85
C ASN A 100 -0.37 16.17 5.07
N HIS A 101 -1.51 15.65 4.62
CA HIS A 101 -2.81 16.27 4.83
C HIS A 101 -3.14 16.43 6.32
N HIS A 102 -2.89 15.40 7.13
CA HIS A 102 -3.09 15.45 8.59
C HIS A 102 -2.21 16.51 9.26
N MET A 103 -0.92 16.57 8.88
CA MET A 103 0.05 17.47 9.49
C MET A 103 0.08 18.90 8.91
N ASN A 104 -0.59 19.16 7.78
CA ASN A 104 -0.46 20.41 7.01
C ASN A 104 -0.75 21.68 7.83
N TYR A 105 -1.57 21.57 8.88
CA TYR A 105 -1.87 22.72 9.74
C TYR A 105 -0.69 23.15 10.63
N GLN A 106 0.17 22.20 11.03
CA GLN A 106 1.32 22.46 11.90
C GLN A 106 2.64 22.50 11.15
N VAL A 107 2.75 21.73 10.07
CA VAL A 107 4.00 21.51 9.36
C VAL A 107 3.93 22.18 7.99
N SER A 108 4.77 23.19 7.80
CA SER A 108 4.99 23.81 6.50
C SER A 108 6.10 23.07 5.74
N ALA A 109 5.79 21.89 5.20
CA ALA A 109 6.77 21.07 4.46
C ALA A 109 6.13 20.38 3.25
N ASP A 110 6.90 20.23 2.17
CA ASP A 110 6.52 19.35 1.07
C ASP A 110 6.52 17.88 1.53
N THR A 111 5.79 17.03 0.81
CA THR A 111 5.79 15.57 1.00
C THR A 111 7.22 14.99 1.09
N THR A 112 8.15 15.46 0.27
CA THR A 112 9.54 14.99 0.29
C THR A 112 10.26 15.40 1.58
N GLU A 113 10.09 16.65 2.00
CA GLU A 113 10.70 17.19 3.22
C GLU A 113 10.11 16.56 4.47
N LEU A 114 8.78 16.34 4.49
CA LEU A 114 8.07 15.62 5.53
C LEU A 114 8.72 14.25 5.76
N ARG A 115 8.90 13.47 4.69
CA ARG A 115 9.48 12.13 4.75
C ARG A 115 10.93 12.14 5.26
N LEU A 116 11.74 13.08 4.81
CA LEU A 116 13.18 13.07 5.09
C LEU A 116 13.54 13.71 6.43
N LEU A 117 12.83 14.77 6.84
CA LEU A 117 13.20 15.59 7.99
C LEU A 117 12.28 15.36 9.18
N TYR A 118 10.97 15.29 8.96
CA TYR A 118 10.00 15.26 10.06
C TYR A 118 9.73 13.82 10.55
N LEU A 119 9.37 12.90 9.66
CA LEU A 119 8.95 11.54 10.06
C LEU A 119 10.01 10.77 10.86
N PRO A 120 11.32 10.80 10.50
CA PRO A 120 12.34 10.09 11.27
C PRO A 120 12.45 10.61 12.70
N VAL A 121 12.34 11.93 12.89
CA VAL A 121 12.44 12.59 14.19
C VAL A 121 11.18 12.35 15.03
N LEU A 122 9.99 12.55 14.44
CA LEU A 122 8.70 12.25 15.08
C LEU A 122 8.65 10.81 15.59
N ARG A 123 9.08 9.88 14.76
CA ARG A 123 9.15 8.46 15.11
C ARG A 123 10.09 8.21 16.29
N GLU A 124 11.31 8.73 16.24
CA GLU A 124 12.28 8.56 17.33
C GLU A 124 11.73 9.15 18.64
N TYR A 125 11.07 10.30 18.55
CA TYR A 125 10.45 10.95 19.69
C TYR A 125 9.32 10.10 20.31
N PHE A 126 8.38 9.61 19.49
CA PHE A 126 7.32 8.71 19.97
C PHE A 126 7.87 7.41 20.55
N MET A 127 8.90 6.83 19.93
CA MET A 127 9.57 5.65 20.46
C MET A 127 10.20 5.92 21.83
N ASN A 128 10.88 7.06 21.99
CA ASN A 128 11.50 7.44 23.25
C ASN A 128 10.46 7.69 24.35
N LEU A 129 9.29 8.24 24.03
CA LEU A 129 8.19 8.42 24.98
C LEU A 129 7.54 7.09 25.41
N MET A 130 7.43 6.12 24.51
CA MET A 130 6.83 4.82 24.82
C MET A 130 7.81 3.83 25.49
N LEU A 131 9.10 3.89 25.16
CA LEU A 131 10.15 2.99 25.66
C LEU A 131 11.08 3.66 26.70
N GLY A 132 10.74 4.87 27.14
CA GLY A 132 11.56 5.66 28.06
C GLY A 132 11.89 4.91 29.37
N LYS A 133 13.04 5.24 29.95
CA LYS A 133 13.52 4.62 31.21
C LYS A 133 12.58 4.82 32.39
N ASP A 134 11.79 5.90 32.36
CA ASP A 134 10.84 6.26 33.40
C ASP A 134 9.44 5.63 33.20
N GLY A 135 9.28 4.76 32.19
CA GLY A 135 8.02 4.12 31.82
C GLY A 135 7.29 4.83 30.67
N PRO A 136 6.20 4.22 30.17
CA PRO A 136 5.46 4.74 29.03
C PRO A 136 4.70 6.01 29.40
N LYS A 137 5.04 7.12 28.74
CA LYS A 137 4.37 8.41 28.93
C LYS A 137 3.25 8.62 27.91
N THR A 138 2.16 7.89 28.09
CA THR A 138 1.04 7.87 27.14
C THR A 138 0.30 9.21 27.01
N ASP A 139 0.24 10.03 28.07
CA ASP A 139 -0.33 11.39 28.00
C ASP A 139 0.44 12.29 27.03
N GLU A 140 1.76 12.33 27.14
CA GLU A 140 2.63 13.17 26.29
C GLU A 140 2.56 12.74 24.82
N VAL A 141 2.47 11.43 24.56
CA VAL A 141 2.27 10.89 23.19
C VAL A 141 0.95 11.38 22.61
N ILE A 142 -0.16 11.24 23.36
CA ILE A 142 -1.49 11.61 22.87
C ILE A 142 -1.58 13.11 22.63
N GLN A 143 -1.04 13.93 23.53
CA GLN A 143 -0.99 15.38 23.35
C GLN A 143 -0.27 15.77 22.06
N MET A 144 0.87 15.13 21.76
CA MET A 144 1.61 15.39 20.53
C MET A 144 0.85 14.90 19.28
N MET A 145 0.20 13.74 19.35
CA MET A 145 -0.66 13.28 18.25
C MET A 145 -1.75 14.30 17.94
N ASP A 146 -2.43 14.85 18.97
CA ASP A 146 -3.46 15.88 18.80
C ASP A 146 -2.90 17.23 18.29
N GLU A 147 -1.65 17.54 18.61
CA GLU A 147 -0.98 18.74 18.11
C GLU A 147 -0.77 18.63 16.61
N TYR A 148 -0.17 17.52 16.14
CA TYR A 148 0.12 17.24 14.74
C TYR A 148 -1.07 16.68 13.94
N GLY A 149 -2.22 16.44 14.58
CA GLY A 149 -3.41 15.90 13.94
C GLY A 149 -3.27 14.43 13.49
N LEU A 150 -2.37 13.67 14.12
CA LEU A 150 -2.07 12.29 13.76
C LEU A 150 -3.11 11.33 14.33
N ASP A 151 -3.47 10.33 13.53
CA ASP A 151 -4.31 9.23 13.99
C ASP A 151 -3.51 8.12 14.68
N ARG A 152 -4.25 7.24 15.36
CA ARG A 152 -3.68 6.02 15.93
C ARG A 152 -2.97 5.18 14.85
N ASP A 153 -3.57 5.04 13.68
CA ASP A 153 -3.04 4.21 12.61
C ASP A 153 -1.78 4.86 11.99
N ASP A 154 -1.75 6.20 11.94
CA ASP A 154 -0.55 6.94 11.54
C ASP A 154 0.65 6.60 12.43
N LEU A 155 0.42 6.54 13.74
CA LEU A 155 1.46 6.23 14.72
C LEU A 155 1.94 4.77 14.63
N PHE A 156 1.03 3.80 14.66
CA PHE A 156 1.39 2.39 14.80
C PHE A 156 1.73 1.70 13.48
N GLU A 157 1.14 2.14 12.37
CA GLU A 157 1.25 1.46 11.07
C GLU A 157 2.02 2.29 10.05
N ASN A 158 1.79 3.61 10.00
CA ASN A 158 2.35 4.44 8.92
C ASN A 158 3.79 4.88 9.22
N LEU A 159 4.09 5.35 10.43
CA LEU A 159 5.44 5.81 10.77
C LEU A 159 6.51 4.73 10.64
N ASP A 160 6.18 3.45 10.86
CA ASP A 160 7.14 2.35 10.70
C ASP A 160 7.51 2.08 9.23
N GLN A 161 6.60 2.38 8.29
CA GLN A 161 6.83 2.20 6.86
C GLN A 161 7.87 3.17 6.29
N PHE A 162 8.02 4.36 6.90
CA PHE A 162 8.93 5.40 6.43
C PHE A 162 10.35 5.30 6.97
N THR A 163 10.70 4.17 7.58
CA THR A 163 12.04 3.96 8.15
C THR A 163 13.10 3.68 7.08
N LEU A 164 14.26 4.35 7.20
CA LEU A 164 15.42 4.11 6.32
C LEU A 164 16.43 3.10 6.90
N GLN A 165 16.29 2.73 8.17
CA GLN A 165 17.21 1.82 8.84
C GLN A 165 16.92 0.37 8.47
N SER A 166 17.96 -0.48 8.44
CA SER A 166 17.82 -1.89 8.08
C SER A 166 17.06 -2.71 9.13
N ASN A 167 17.11 -2.34 10.42
CA ASN A 167 16.44 -3.03 11.53
C ASN A 167 16.02 -2.03 12.64
N PRO A 168 15.09 -1.11 12.37
CA PRO A 168 14.57 -0.23 13.40
C PRO A 168 13.62 -1.01 14.33
N LYS A 169 13.65 -0.72 15.63
CA LYS A 169 12.63 -1.22 16.58
C LYS A 169 11.26 -0.75 16.13
N ARG A 170 10.30 -1.63 15.90
CA ARG A 170 8.97 -1.26 15.37
C ARG A 170 7.99 -0.96 16.49
N PHE A 171 6.95 -0.18 16.21
CA PHE A 171 5.83 0.01 17.14
C PHE A 171 5.08 -1.33 17.34
N SER A 172 5.18 -2.25 16.39
CA SER A 172 4.72 -3.64 16.54
C SER A 172 5.41 -4.38 17.69
N ASP A 173 6.67 -4.05 18.00
CA ASP A 173 7.48 -4.77 18.99
C ASP A 173 7.26 -4.26 20.42
N LEU A 174 6.46 -3.20 20.58
CA LEU A 174 6.10 -2.67 21.89
C LEU A 174 5.29 -3.70 22.71
N GLU A 175 5.53 -3.69 24.02
CA GLU A 175 4.81 -4.56 24.96
C GLU A 175 3.28 -4.35 24.84
N SER A 176 2.53 -5.45 24.80
CA SER A 176 1.07 -5.43 24.69
C SER A 176 0.40 -4.59 25.78
N LYS A 177 0.99 -4.56 26.98
CA LYS A 177 0.55 -3.72 28.11
C LYS A 177 0.59 -2.22 27.79
N VAL A 178 1.66 -1.76 27.13
CA VAL A 178 1.83 -0.35 26.74
C VAL A 178 0.80 0.04 25.68
N LYS A 179 0.62 -0.80 24.66
CA LYS A 179 -0.40 -0.58 23.62
C LYS A 179 -1.82 -0.55 24.17
N ALA A 180 -2.13 -1.44 25.11
CA ALA A 180 -3.42 -1.48 25.77
C ALA A 180 -3.67 -0.24 26.65
N ALA A 181 -2.65 0.23 27.37
CA ALA A 181 -2.71 1.47 28.14
C ALA A 181 -2.95 2.68 27.23
N PHE A 182 -2.18 2.80 26.15
CA PHE A 182 -2.35 3.84 25.14
C PHE A 182 -3.78 3.86 24.58
N THR A 183 -4.28 2.70 24.12
CA THR A 183 -5.62 2.59 23.50
C THR A 183 -6.74 3.01 24.46
N ARG A 184 -6.64 2.61 25.74
CA ARG A 184 -7.63 3.00 26.77
C ARG A 184 -7.63 4.50 27.06
N GLN A 185 -6.49 5.16 26.88
CA GLN A 185 -6.34 6.58 27.15
C GLN A 185 -6.75 7.42 25.95
N TYR A 186 -6.35 6.99 24.74
CA TYR A 186 -6.81 7.55 23.48
C TYR A 186 -8.35 7.53 23.38
N ASN A 187 -8.99 6.40 23.69
CA ASN A 187 -10.46 6.32 23.63
C ASN A 187 -11.20 7.13 24.72
N LYS A 188 -10.50 7.66 25.74
CA LYS A 188 -11.09 8.56 26.74
C LYS A 188 -11.09 10.02 26.28
N GLY A 189 -10.18 10.37 25.37
CA GLY A 189 -10.08 11.71 24.80
C GLY A 189 -11.01 11.89 23.61
N SER A 190 -11.32 13.15 23.29
CA SER A 190 -11.89 13.54 22.01
C SER A 190 -10.74 14.11 21.18
N HIS A 191 -10.36 13.41 20.11
CA HIS A 191 -9.20 13.72 19.30
C HIS A 191 -9.61 14.41 18.00
N LYS A 192 -8.82 15.37 17.53
CA LYS A 192 -9.12 16.13 16.30
C LYS A 192 -9.13 15.22 15.06
N SER A 193 -8.30 14.20 15.07
CA SER A 193 -8.19 13.22 14.00
C SER A 193 -9.46 12.35 13.88
N GLN A 194 -10.10 12.00 15.01
CA GLN A 194 -11.41 11.33 15.02
C GLN A 194 -12.53 12.19 14.40
N ALA A 195 -12.49 13.52 14.59
CA ALA A 195 -13.48 14.43 14.01
C ALA A 195 -13.34 14.56 12.48
N LEU A 196 -12.13 14.47 11.94
CA LEU A 196 -11.88 14.45 10.49
C LEU A 196 -12.43 13.16 9.84
N VAL A 197 -12.26 12.01 10.50
CA VAL A 197 -12.82 10.72 10.05
C VAL A 197 -14.36 10.73 10.07
N GLU A 198 -14.98 11.38 11.06
CA GLU A 198 -16.44 11.56 11.12
C GLU A 198 -16.98 12.48 10.01
N GLU A 199 -16.25 13.55 9.67
CA GLU A 199 -16.60 14.48 8.58
C GLU A 199 -16.43 13.84 7.19
N GLN A 200 -15.44 12.95 7.03
CA GLN A 200 -15.21 12.17 5.81
C GLN A 200 -16.24 11.04 5.58
N GLY A 201 -17.26 10.92 6.44
CA GLY A 201 -18.41 10.05 6.20
C GLY A 201 -18.18 8.55 6.45
N ILE A 202 -17.03 8.18 7.02
CA ILE A 202 -16.72 6.79 7.40
C ILE A 202 -17.35 6.49 8.77
N THR A 203 -18.67 6.67 8.88
CA THR A 203 -19.43 6.17 10.03
C THR A 203 -20.22 4.94 9.61
N LYS A 204 -19.92 3.84 10.32
CA LYS A 204 -20.64 2.57 10.24
C LYS A 204 -22.14 2.83 10.29
N THR A 205 -22.83 2.26 9.31
CA THR A 205 -24.28 2.24 9.10
C THR A 205 -25.08 1.90 10.38
N ALA A 206 -25.38 2.92 11.19
CA ALA A 206 -26.40 2.85 12.24
C ALA A 206 -27.59 3.72 11.86
N LYS A 207 -28.61 3.05 11.31
CA LYS A 207 -29.97 3.53 10.99
C LYS A 207 -30.43 4.76 11.81
N LYS A 208 -30.65 5.90 11.13
CA LYS A 208 -31.78 6.79 11.47
C LYS A 208 -32.32 7.53 10.24
N LYS A 209 -33.66 7.57 10.16
CA LYS A 209 -34.47 8.02 9.03
C LYS A 209 -34.53 9.56 8.89
N SER A 210 -34.42 10.00 7.63
CA SER A 210 -35.17 11.05 6.91
C SER A 210 -35.28 12.50 7.45
N LYS A 211 -34.76 13.48 6.70
CA LYS A 211 -35.53 14.39 5.82
C LYS A 211 -34.59 15.21 4.89
N PRO A 212 -35.07 15.67 3.71
CA PRO A 212 -34.24 16.16 2.62
C PRO A 212 -34.04 17.69 2.66
N VAL A 213 -32.86 18.17 2.26
CA VAL A 213 -32.65 19.54 1.82
C VAL A 213 -31.84 19.51 0.53
N GLN A 214 -32.43 20.11 -0.52
CA GLN A 214 -31.82 20.39 -1.81
C GLN A 214 -30.72 21.45 -1.68
N SER A 215 -29.57 21.21 -2.29
CA SER A 215 -28.82 22.25 -3.03
C SER A 215 -27.57 21.65 -3.68
N GLY A 216 -27.38 21.95 -4.98
CA GLY A 216 -26.05 21.99 -5.59
C GLY A 216 -25.69 20.78 -6.44
N GLU A 217 -26.16 20.79 -7.67
CA GLU A 217 -25.66 20.00 -8.79
C GLU A 217 -24.16 20.27 -9.01
N LEU A 218 -23.32 19.27 -8.71
CA LEU A 218 -22.02 19.10 -9.36
C LEU A 218 -21.95 17.67 -9.89
N ASP A 219 -22.14 17.59 -11.20
CA ASP A 219 -21.83 16.45 -12.03
C ASP A 219 -20.31 16.24 -12.03
N VAL A 220 -19.84 15.27 -11.24
CA VAL A 220 -18.51 14.66 -11.41
C VAL A 220 -18.75 13.17 -11.60
N VAL A 221 -18.81 12.79 -12.87
CA VAL A 221 -18.64 11.42 -13.33
C VAL A 221 -17.29 10.92 -12.82
N ASN A 222 -17.29 10.12 -11.75
CA ASN A 222 -16.14 9.33 -11.34
C ASN A 222 -16.39 7.89 -11.80
N ASP A 223 -15.79 7.56 -12.95
CA ASP A 223 -15.80 6.25 -13.58
C ASP A 223 -14.60 5.44 -13.09
N ASP A 224 -14.60 5.07 -11.81
CA ASP A 224 -13.66 4.10 -11.25
C ASP A 224 -14.40 3.25 -10.21
N ALA A 225 -15.18 2.29 -10.73
CA ALA A 225 -15.69 1.20 -9.93
C ALA A 225 -14.51 0.29 -9.56
N GLU A 226 -13.98 0.48 -8.35
CA GLU A 226 -13.12 -0.49 -7.69
C GLU A 226 -13.84 -1.85 -7.68
N VAL A 227 -13.27 -2.80 -8.41
CA VAL A 227 -13.57 -4.22 -8.24
C VAL A 227 -12.78 -4.64 -7.00
N GLU A 228 -13.44 -4.60 -5.84
CA GLU A 228 -12.97 -5.32 -4.66
C GLU A 228 -13.10 -6.82 -4.96
N ASP A 229 -11.95 -7.48 -5.18
CA ASP A 229 -11.81 -8.92 -5.02
C ASP A 229 -11.89 -9.19 -3.51
N ASP A 230 -13.07 -9.61 -3.05
CA ASP A 230 -13.26 -10.20 -1.72
C ASP A 230 -12.48 -11.53 -1.67
N GLU A 231 -11.32 -11.53 -1.01
CA GLU A 231 -10.71 -12.75 -0.49
C GLU A 231 -11.58 -13.27 0.67
N GLU A 232 -12.52 -14.16 0.35
CA GLU A 232 -13.26 -14.96 1.33
C GLU A 232 -12.29 -15.89 2.08
N GLU A 233 -11.94 -15.51 3.33
CA GLU A 233 -11.50 -16.46 4.34
C GLU A 233 -12.73 -17.25 4.84
N ASP A 234 -12.83 -18.49 4.35
CA ASP A 234 -13.66 -19.58 4.88
C ASP A 234 -13.36 -19.79 6.38
N ASP A 235 -14.37 -19.60 7.24
CA ASP A 235 -14.68 -20.56 8.31
C ASP A 235 -16.08 -20.29 8.89
N ASP A 236 -16.94 -21.33 8.75
CA ASP A 236 -18.14 -21.62 9.55
C ASP A 236 -19.34 -20.66 9.50
N LEU A 237 -20.12 -20.69 8.41
CA LEU A 237 -21.51 -20.20 8.38
C LEU A 237 -22.53 -21.35 8.19
N ASP A 238 -23.08 -21.77 9.33
CA ASP A 238 -24.29 -22.56 9.60
C ASP A 238 -25.21 -22.89 8.40
N ALA A 239 -25.21 -24.16 7.98
CA ALA A 239 -26.04 -24.72 6.91
C ALA A 239 -27.56 -24.58 7.13
N GLU A 240 -28.00 -24.21 8.34
CA GLU A 240 -29.41 -24.01 8.67
C GLU A 240 -29.98 -22.67 8.14
N ALA A 241 -29.14 -21.65 7.92
CA ALA A 241 -29.57 -20.34 7.41
C ALA A 241 -29.86 -20.36 5.90
N LEU A 242 -29.09 -21.11 5.12
CA LEU A 242 -29.26 -21.24 3.66
C LEU A 242 -30.52 -22.04 3.29
N SER A 243 -30.95 -22.99 4.13
CA SER A 243 -32.17 -23.78 3.90
C SER A 243 -33.48 -22.97 4.01
N LYS A 244 -33.44 -21.78 4.64
CA LYS A 244 -34.59 -20.88 4.80
C LYS A 244 -34.78 -19.93 3.62
N ILE A 245 -33.77 -19.79 2.77
CA ILE A 245 -33.79 -18.93 1.57
C ILE A 245 -34.36 -19.69 0.36
N PHE A 246 -34.14 -21.00 0.26
CA PHE A 246 -34.53 -21.83 -0.90
C PHE A 246 -35.93 -22.46 -0.85
N LYS A 247 -36.80 -22.09 0.10
CA LYS A 247 -38.21 -22.55 0.06
C LYS A 247 -39.05 -21.61 -0.81
N PRO A 248 -39.62 -22.07 -1.94
CA PRO A 248 -40.45 -21.23 -2.80
C PRO A 248 -41.68 -20.74 -2.03
N LYS A 249 -41.85 -19.42 -1.94
CA LYS A 249 -42.98 -18.77 -1.27
C LYS A 249 -44.30 -19.29 -1.84
N GLY A 250 -45.04 -19.96 -0.95
CA GLY A 250 -46.34 -20.53 -1.21
C GLY A 250 -47.33 -19.57 -1.84
N ARG A 251 -47.90 -20.04 -2.95
CA ARG A 251 -49.09 -19.54 -3.64
C ARG A 251 -50.24 -19.39 -2.63
N LYS A 252 -50.73 -18.15 -2.42
CA LYS A 252 -51.90 -17.89 -1.57
C LYS A 252 -53.14 -18.67 -2.07
N PRO A 253 -53.90 -19.36 -1.20
CA PRO A 253 -55.09 -20.09 -1.61
C PRO A 253 -56.26 -19.15 -1.91
N LYS A 254 -56.93 -19.37 -3.05
CA LYS A 254 -58.23 -18.76 -3.41
C LYS A 254 -59.34 -19.27 -2.47
N PRO A 255 -60.34 -18.46 -2.11
CA PRO A 255 -61.45 -18.88 -1.26
C PRO A 255 -62.36 -19.86 -2.01
N LYS A 256 -62.60 -21.05 -1.43
CA LYS A 256 -63.59 -22.01 -1.91
C LYS A 256 -64.97 -21.67 -1.35
N THR A 257 -65.89 -21.32 -2.25
CA THR A 257 -67.33 -21.29 -2.01
C THR A 257 -67.87 -22.71 -1.82
N THR A 258 -68.46 -23.00 -0.67
CA THR A 258 -69.25 -24.21 -0.40
C THR A 258 -70.74 -23.94 -0.61
N LYS A 259 -71.37 -24.66 -1.56
CA LYS A 259 -72.79 -25.03 -1.48
C LYS A 259 -73.07 -26.21 -2.44
N GLY A 260 -73.65 -27.30 -1.91
CA GLY A 260 -74.47 -28.22 -2.72
C GLY A 260 -74.17 -29.72 -2.72
N LYS A 261 -74.41 -30.40 -1.59
CA LYS A 261 -75.19 -31.66 -1.41
C LYS A 261 -75.54 -32.55 -2.64
N LYS A 262 -75.18 -33.85 -2.56
CA LYS A 262 -75.99 -35.11 -2.68
C LYS A 262 -75.19 -36.22 -3.41
N LYS A 263 -74.86 -37.33 -2.73
CA LYS A 263 -75.63 -38.59 -2.59
C LYS A 263 -75.92 -39.30 -3.93
N LYS A 264 -75.18 -40.37 -4.22
CA LYS A 264 -75.72 -41.74 -4.28
C LYS A 264 -74.58 -42.73 -4.03
#